data_AF-A0A811YXD0-F1
#
_entry.id   AF-A0A811YXD0-F1
#
_cell.length_a   1.000
_cell.length_b   1.000
_cell.length_c   1.000
_cell.angle_alpha   90.00
_cell.angle_beta   90.00
_cell.angle_gamma   90.00
#
_symmetry.space_group_name_H-M   'P 1'
#
loop_
_entity.id
_entity.type
_entity.pdbx_description
1 polymer ?
#
loop_
_entity_poly.entity_id
_entity_poly.type
_entity_poly.pdbx_seq_one_letter_code
_entity_poly.pdbx_strand_id
1 'polypeptide(L)'
;MSEIKWCFLWDILCQRPSHQIYGNPSHPERQPQVVRAFNMEDLGDKAVHCRCWTSKKFPFCDGSHPKHNEETGNNVGPLIIKKKETSMDAFVPTDQLVRMLPGCFK
;
A
#
# COMPACT_ATOMS: atom_id res chain seq x y z
N MET A 1 45.29 -22.45 -0.02
CA MET A 1 44.54 -22.40 -1.29
C MET A 1 43.06 -22.75 -1.06
N SER A 2 42.33 -21.98 -0.25
CA SER A 2 40.91 -22.30 0.03
C SER A 2 40.00 -21.12 0.37
N GLU A 3 40.50 -19.89 0.50
CA GLU A 3 39.65 -18.75 0.93
C GLU A 3 39.23 -17.80 -0.20
N ILE A 4 39.74 -17.96 -1.42
CA ILE A 4 39.37 -17.11 -2.57
C ILE A 4 38.05 -17.58 -3.23
N LYS A 5 37.53 -18.76 -2.87
CA LYS A 5 36.32 -19.33 -3.49
C LYS A 5 35.01 -18.75 -2.97
N TRP A 6 35.01 -18.06 -1.82
CA TRP A 6 33.79 -17.50 -1.22
C TRP A 6 33.48 -16.07 -1.65
N CYS A 7 34.49 -15.24 -1.97
CA CYS A 7 34.24 -13.88 -2.46
C CYS A 7 33.56 -13.88 -3.84
N PHE A 8 33.95 -14.79 -4.74
CA PHE A 8 33.37 -14.86 -6.09
C PHE A 8 31.93 -15.38 -6.14
N LEU A 9 31.45 -16.08 -5.11
CA LEU A 9 30.06 -16.57 -5.07
C LEU A 9 29.07 -15.50 -4.57
N TRP A 10 29.54 -14.49 -3.82
CA TRP A 10 28.68 -13.39 -3.36
C TRP A 10 28.42 -12.37 -4.47
N ASP A 11 29.42 -12.10 -5.33
CA ASP A 11 29.27 -11.21 -6.49
C ASP A 11 28.28 -11.74 -7.53
N ILE A 12 28.13 -13.06 -7.67
CA ILE A 12 27.18 -13.67 -8.63
C ILE A 12 25.73 -13.63 -8.10
N LEU A 13 25.52 -13.62 -6.78
CA LEU A 13 24.18 -13.53 -6.19
C LEU A 13 23.70 -12.08 -5.97
N CYS A 14 24.62 -11.10 -6.01
CA CYS A 14 24.33 -9.68 -5.83
C CYS A 14 24.09 -8.91 -7.15
N GLN A 15 24.25 -9.56 -8.31
CA GLN A 15 23.79 -9.02 -9.61
C GLN A 15 22.33 -9.39 -9.87
N ARG A 16 21.42 -9.17 -8.91
CA ARG A 16 20.01 -9.09 -9.28
C ARG A 16 19.87 -7.82 -10.11
N PRO A 17 19.54 -7.89 -11.42
CA PRO A 17 19.17 -6.70 -12.15
C PRO A 17 18.07 -6.05 -11.33
N SER A 18 18.25 -4.76 -11.04
CA SER A 18 17.24 -3.94 -10.40
C SER A 18 15.91 -4.33 -11.01
N HIS A 19 15.09 -5.00 -10.18
CA HIS A 19 13.80 -5.52 -10.56
C HIS A 19 13.12 -4.38 -11.31
N GLN A 20 12.85 -4.58 -12.61
CA GLN A 20 12.27 -3.55 -13.46
C GLN A 20 10.99 -3.09 -12.79
N ILE A 21 11.11 -2.02 -12.01
CA ILE A 21 10.01 -1.50 -11.23
C ILE A 21 9.02 -1.10 -12.31
N TYR A 22 7.79 -1.62 -12.27
CA TYR A 22 6.70 -1.20 -13.14
C TYR A 22 6.40 0.28 -12.85
N GLY A 23 7.30 1.17 -13.28
CA GLY A 23 7.16 2.60 -13.27
C GLY A 23 6.32 2.97 -14.47
N ASN A 24 5.30 3.78 -14.26
CA ASN A 24 4.49 4.30 -15.35
C ASN A 24 5.38 5.10 -16.34
N PRO A 25 5.48 4.72 -17.62
CA PRO A 25 6.23 5.47 -18.63
C PRO A 25 5.69 6.88 -18.87
N SER A 26 4.47 7.18 -18.42
CA SER A 26 3.79 8.47 -18.64
C SER A 26 3.87 9.46 -17.47
N HIS A 27 4.66 9.18 -16.44
CA HIS A 27 4.92 10.12 -15.34
C HIS A 27 6.31 10.72 -15.41
N PRO A 28 6.50 11.97 -14.94
CA PRO A 28 7.77 12.66 -15.07
C PRO A 28 8.89 11.86 -14.40
N GLU A 29 9.81 11.39 -15.24
CA GLU A 29 11.02 10.59 -14.99
C GLU A 29 12.04 11.25 -14.01
N ARG A 30 11.63 12.31 -13.31
CA ARG A 30 12.52 13.17 -12.53
C ARG A 30 12.52 12.89 -11.03
N GLN A 31 11.71 11.95 -10.54
CA GLN A 31 11.64 11.65 -9.10
C GLN A 31 11.97 10.18 -8.83
N PRO A 32 12.94 9.89 -7.94
CA PRO A 32 13.31 8.50 -7.61
C PRO A 32 12.19 7.77 -6.85
N GLN A 33 11.28 8.51 -6.21
CA GLN A 33 10.09 7.99 -5.55
C GLN A 33 8.92 8.94 -5.77
N VAL A 34 7.78 8.41 -6.22
CA VAL A 34 6.54 9.19 -6.37
C VAL A 34 5.62 8.84 -5.20
N VAL A 35 5.56 9.72 -4.20
CA VAL A 35 4.70 9.59 -3.02
C VAL A 35 3.58 10.63 -3.11
N ARG A 36 2.36 10.23 -2.76
CA ARG A 36 1.19 11.12 -2.71
C ARG A 36 0.61 11.10 -1.31
N ALA A 37 0.57 12.27 -0.67
CA ALA A 37 -0.02 12.46 0.64
C ALA A 37 -1.35 13.22 0.48
N PHE A 38 -2.37 12.79 1.21
CA PHE A 38 -3.67 13.45 1.29
C PHE A 38 -4.06 13.59 2.74
N ASN A 39 -4.63 14.73 3.10
CA ASN A 39 -5.26 14.89 4.40
C ASN A 39 -6.64 14.25 4.37
N MET A 40 -7.05 13.64 5.48
CA MET A 40 -8.36 13.00 5.59
C MET A 40 -9.54 13.99 5.49
N GLU A 41 -9.28 15.26 5.77
CA GLU A 41 -10.27 16.36 5.72
C GLU A 41 -10.57 16.80 4.28
N ASP A 42 -9.56 16.77 3.41
CA ASP A 42 -9.65 17.16 2.00
C ASP A 42 -10.26 16.06 1.12
N LEU A 43 -10.36 14.84 1.66
CA LEU A 43 -11.06 13.74 1.02
C LEU A 43 -12.57 13.92 1.23
N GLY A 44 -13.33 14.05 0.13
CA GLY A 44 -14.79 13.97 0.17
C GLY A 44 -15.28 12.61 0.71
N ASP A 45 -16.58 12.37 0.65
CA ASP A 45 -17.18 11.14 1.24
C ASP A 45 -16.56 9.85 0.71
N LYS A 46 -16.12 9.87 -0.56
CA LYS A 46 -15.47 8.75 -1.24
C LYS A 46 -14.34 9.25 -2.12
N ALA A 47 -13.14 8.72 -1.91
CA ALA A 47 -11.99 8.95 -2.78
C ALA A 47 -11.50 7.63 -3.36
N VAL A 48 -11.26 7.62 -4.68
CA VAL A 48 -10.82 6.43 -5.41
C VAL A 48 -9.43 6.68 -5.99
N HIS A 49 -8.43 5.99 -5.46
CA HIS A 49 -7.03 6.15 -5.82
C HIS A 49 -6.54 5.03 -6.73
N CYS A 50 -5.67 5.38 -7.67
CA CYS A 50 -5.07 4.47 -8.62
C CYS A 50 -3.97 3.63 -7.95
N ARG A 51 -3.94 2.32 -8.23
CA ARG A 51 -2.83 1.41 -7.87
C ARG A 51 -2.23 0.66 -9.06
N CYS A 52 -2.87 0.76 -10.24
CA CYS A 52 -2.39 0.12 -11.46
C CYS A 52 -1.35 0.95 -12.20
N TRP A 53 -1.09 2.18 -11.76
CA TRP A 53 -0.15 3.13 -12.39
C TRP A 53 -0.45 3.47 -13.86
N THR A 54 -1.57 3.03 -14.44
CA THR A 54 -1.96 3.33 -15.84
C THR A 54 -2.96 4.48 -15.99
N SER A 55 -3.44 5.06 -14.89
CA SER A 55 -4.42 6.16 -14.90
C SER A 55 -3.83 7.45 -15.45
N LYS A 56 -4.54 8.11 -16.38
CA LYS A 56 -4.20 9.45 -16.88
C LYS A 56 -4.44 10.54 -15.85
N LYS A 57 -5.32 10.29 -14.88
CA LYS A 57 -5.67 11.21 -13.78
C LYS A 57 -4.96 10.84 -12.47
N PHE A 58 -3.80 10.21 -12.56
CA PHE A 58 -3.02 9.84 -11.37
C PHE A 58 -2.83 11.07 -10.47
N PRO A 59 -3.24 11.01 -9.20
CA PRO A 59 -3.34 9.83 -8.33
C PRO A 59 -4.72 9.15 -8.25
N PHE A 60 -5.73 9.69 -8.93
CA PHE A 60 -7.09 9.16 -8.91
C PHE A 60 -7.27 8.02 -9.92
N CYS A 61 -8.18 7.10 -9.62
CA CYS A 61 -8.57 6.06 -10.56
C CYS A 61 -9.51 6.63 -11.63
N ASP A 62 -9.18 6.40 -12.90
CA ASP A 62 -10.00 6.76 -14.06
C ASP A 62 -10.67 5.55 -14.73
N GLY A 63 -10.51 4.36 -14.16
CA GLY A 63 -11.02 3.12 -14.74
C GLY A 63 -10.11 2.48 -15.78
N SER A 64 -8.82 2.85 -15.89
CA SER A 64 -7.86 2.22 -16.82
C SER A 64 -7.37 0.82 -16.40
N HIS A 65 -7.65 0.40 -15.16
CA HIS A 65 -7.17 -0.87 -14.61
C HIS A 65 -7.73 -2.14 -15.29
N PRO A 66 -8.99 -2.21 -15.79
CA PRO A 66 -9.48 -3.40 -16.47
C PRO A 66 -8.71 -3.68 -17.76
N LYS A 67 -8.43 -2.65 -18.56
CA LYS A 67 -7.61 -2.76 -19.77
C LYS A 67 -6.20 -3.28 -19.45
N HIS A 68 -5.57 -2.74 -18.40
CA HIS A 68 -4.25 -3.22 -17.95
C HIS A 68 -4.30 -4.69 -17.48
N ASN A 69 -5.38 -5.08 -16.79
CA ASN A 69 -5.59 -6.44 -16.32
C ASN A 69 -5.74 -7.43 -17.49
N GLU A 70 -6.50 -7.06 -18.53
CA GLU A 70 -6.65 -7.87 -19.74
C GLU A 70 -5.34 -8.06 -20.50
N GLU A 71 -4.55 -6.99 -20.65
CA GLU A 71 -3.28 -7.02 -21.40
C GLU A 71 -2.16 -7.78 -20.65
N THR A 72 -2.13 -7.68 -19.31
CA THR A 72 -1.04 -8.24 -18.49
C THR A 72 -1.42 -9.56 -17.82
N GLY A 73 -2.70 -9.92 -17.79
CA GLY A 73 -3.22 -11.03 -16.97
C GLY A 73 -3.21 -10.72 -15.46
N ASN A 74 -3.22 -9.44 -15.09
CA ASN A 74 -3.22 -8.98 -13.70
C ASN A 74 -4.66 -8.86 -13.15
N ASN A 75 -4.77 -8.72 -11.83
CA ASN A 75 -6.04 -8.51 -11.12
C ASN A 75 -6.01 -7.26 -10.24
N VAL A 76 -5.31 -6.21 -10.69
CA VAL A 76 -5.16 -4.97 -9.89
C VAL A 76 -6.44 -4.15 -9.92
N GLY A 77 -6.69 -3.45 -8.80
CA GLY A 77 -7.87 -2.61 -8.62
C GLY A 77 -7.57 -1.37 -7.78
N PRO A 78 -8.45 -0.36 -7.83
CA PRO A 78 -8.25 0.89 -7.11
C PRO A 78 -8.31 0.73 -5.59
N LEU A 79 -7.77 1.72 -4.88
CA LEU A 79 -7.97 1.89 -3.44
C LEU A 79 -9.14 2.85 -3.21
N ILE A 80 -10.20 2.37 -2.55
CA ILE A 80 -11.36 3.19 -2.19
C ILE A 80 -11.25 3.57 -0.73
N ILE A 81 -11.10 4.86 -0.46
CA ILE A 81 -11.12 5.44 0.89
C ILE A 81 -12.50 6.07 1.07
N LYS A 82 -13.23 5.62 2.09
CA LYS A 82 -14.52 6.20 2.48
C LYS A 82 -14.34 6.89 3.82
N LYS A 83 -14.82 8.12 3.95
CA LYS A 83 -14.88 8.78 5.25
C LYS A 83 -15.92 8.05 6.09
N LYS A 84 -15.56 7.62 7.30
CA LYS A 84 -16.56 7.11 8.24
C LYS A 84 -17.45 8.31 8.59
N GLU A 85 -18.75 8.19 8.37
CA GLU A 85 -19.71 9.10 8.97
C GLU A 85 -19.53 8.96 10.48
N THR A 86 -19.03 10.02 11.12
CA THR A 86 -19.01 10.11 12.58
C THR A 86 -20.45 10.30 13.04
N SER A 87 -21.25 9.23 13.01
CA SER A 87 -22.32 9.11 13.99
C SER A 87 -21.63 9.06 15.35
N MET A 88 -22.15 9.83 16.30
CA MET A 88 -21.64 9.92 17.66
C MET A 88 -21.87 8.59 18.39
N ASP A 89 -21.16 7.52 18.02
CA ASP A 89 -21.23 6.24 18.69
C ASP A 89 -19.81 5.78 19.07
N ALA A 90 -19.67 5.56 20.38
CA ALA A 90 -18.54 4.98 21.11
C ALA A 90 -17.37 5.93 21.48
N PHE A 91 -17.66 6.94 22.30
CA PHE A 91 -16.94 7.00 23.58
C PHE A 91 -17.55 5.92 24.48
N VAL A 92 -17.08 4.69 24.35
CA VAL A 92 -17.20 3.72 25.44
C VAL A 92 -15.83 3.70 26.08
N PRO A 93 -15.64 4.33 27.26
CA PRO A 93 -14.46 4.04 28.06
C PRO A 93 -14.48 2.55 28.32
N THR A 94 -13.47 1.82 27.87
CA THR A 94 -13.23 0.42 28.24
C THR A 94 -12.83 0.26 29.73
N ASP A 95 -13.21 1.21 30.59
CA ASP A 95 -12.94 1.20 32.02
C ASP A 95 -14.24 1.13 32.83
N GLN A 96 -15.04 0.08 32.63
CA GLN A 96 -15.87 -0.46 33.72
C GLN A 96 -16.40 -1.87 33.42
N LEU A 97 -15.52 -2.87 33.37
CA LEU A 97 -15.87 -4.22 33.83
C LEU A 97 -14.69 -4.81 34.61
N VAL A 98 -14.31 -4.13 35.69
CA VAL A 98 -13.85 -4.79 36.91
C VAL A 98 -15.02 -5.61 37.44
N ARG A 99 -15.32 -6.75 36.79
CA ARG A 99 -16.11 -7.81 37.42
C ARG A 99 -15.16 -8.56 38.31
N MET A 100 -15.14 -8.15 39.57
CA MET A 100 -14.70 -8.96 40.71
C MET A 100 -15.06 -10.43 40.46
N LEU A 101 -14.07 -11.26 40.15
CA LEU A 101 -14.20 -12.71 40.29
C LEU A 101 -13.81 -13.04 41.73
N PRO A 102 -14.77 -13.45 42.58
CA PRO A 102 -14.42 -13.97 43.89
C PRO A 102 -13.82 -15.37 43.71
N GLY A 103 -12.64 -15.58 44.30
CA GLY A 103 -12.15 -16.93 44.58
C GLY A 103 -11.05 -17.42 43.65
N CYS A 104 -9.83 -16.93 43.88
CA CYS A 104 -8.65 -17.77 43.76
C CYS A 104 -7.59 -17.32 44.77
N PHE A 105 -7.83 -17.68 46.04
CA PHE A 105 -6.79 -17.81 47.07
C PHE A 105 -7.06 -19.16 47.76
N LYS A 106 -6.42 -20.19 47.22
CA LYS A 106 -6.03 -21.42 47.90
C LYS A 106 -4.67 -21.80 47.33
#